data_AF-Q99KZ2-F1
#
_entry.id   AF-Q99KZ2-F1
#
_cell.length_a   1.000
_cell.length_b   1.000
_cell.length_c   1.000
_cell.angle_alpha   90.00
_cell.angle_beta   90.00
_cell.angle_gamma   90.00
#
_symmetry.space_group_name_H-M   'P 1'
#
loop_
_entity.id
_entity.type
_entity.pdbx_description
1 polymer ?
#
loop_
_entity_poly.entity_id
_entity_poly.type
_entity_poly.pdbx_seq_one_letter_code
_entity_poly.pdbx_strand_id
1 'polypeptide(L)'
;LFQTIQRKFGEITKEAVGFLGESLQRIGTKFKSSLEVMMACSECPTVFVDAETLMACGLLETLKFGVLELQEHLDTYTTKREAAEQWLDNCKRTFGANEDIYRMNTNAHELELCRRLYRLHFQLLLLFQAYCKLINQVNTIKNEAEVINMSEELAQLEGILKEAEAASENEEIDISKAAQTTIETAIHSLIETLKNKEFVSAVAQVKAFRTLWPNDIFGSCDDDPVQTLLHIYFHHQTLGQTGSFAVISSNLDMSEANCKLMELNLEIRESLRTVQSYPLLAQTKPVGNMTSTGF
;
A
#
# COMPACT_ATOMS: atom_id res chain seq x y z
N LEU A 1 4.99 -1.43 4.74
CA LEU A 1 3.93 -0.38 4.87
C LEU A 1 2.79 -0.54 3.87
N PHE A 2 3.06 -0.49 2.56
CA PHE A 2 2.02 -0.54 1.52
C PHE A 2 1.12 -1.80 1.59
N GLN A 3 1.72 -2.99 1.71
CA GLN A 3 0.99 -4.24 1.93
C GLN A 3 0.07 -4.19 3.17
N THR A 4 0.52 -3.53 4.24
CA THR A 4 -0.28 -3.34 5.46
C THR A 4 -1.49 -2.44 5.20
N ILE A 5 -1.31 -1.36 4.43
CA ILE A 5 -2.39 -0.47 4.02
C ILE A 5 -3.41 -1.23 3.16
N GLN A 6 -2.95 -1.97 2.15
CA GLN A 6 -3.79 -2.77 1.28
C GLN A 6 -4.62 -3.81 2.06
N ARG A 7 -3.99 -4.57 2.95
CA ARG A 7 -4.68 -5.54 3.80
C ARG A 7 -5.77 -4.89 4.63
N LYS A 8 -5.41 -3.87 5.43
CA LYS A 8 -6.37 -3.17 6.30
C LYS A 8 -7.49 -2.51 5.52
N PHE A 9 -7.18 -1.89 4.37
CA PHE A 9 -8.17 -1.28 3.49
C PHE A 9 -9.14 -2.32 2.90
N GLY A 10 -8.61 -3.48 2.49
CA GLY A 10 -9.41 -4.59 1.99
C GLY A 10 -10.34 -5.17 3.04
N GLU A 11 -9.85 -5.35 4.27
CA GLU A 11 -10.62 -5.82 5.43
C GLU A 11 -11.79 -4.87 5.73
N ILE A 12 -11.50 -3.59 6.03
CA ILE A 12 -12.56 -2.62 6.39
C ILE A 12 -13.58 -2.43 5.26
N THR A 13 -13.15 -2.44 4.00
CA THR A 13 -14.06 -2.29 2.86
C THR A 13 -14.98 -3.49 2.70
N LYS A 14 -14.45 -4.71 2.77
CA LYS A 14 -15.26 -5.94 2.66
C LYS A 14 -16.25 -6.05 3.80
N GLU A 15 -15.81 -5.78 5.04
CA GLU A 15 -16.69 -5.85 6.21
C GLU A 15 -17.76 -4.76 6.20
N ALA A 16 -17.39 -3.51 5.87
CA ALA A 16 -18.34 -2.42 5.79
C ALA A 16 -19.39 -2.67 4.71
N VAL A 17 -19.00 -3.18 3.53
CA VAL A 17 -19.95 -3.54 2.46
C VAL A 17 -20.82 -4.74 2.85
N GLY A 18 -20.28 -5.71 3.59
CA GLY A 18 -21.05 -6.83 4.13
C GLY A 18 -22.11 -6.41 5.14
N PHE A 19 -21.92 -5.27 5.82
CA PHE A 19 -22.89 -4.71 6.76
C PHE A 19 -24.02 -3.92 6.06
N LEU A 20 -23.84 -3.47 4.82
CA LEU A 20 -24.84 -2.62 4.14
C LEU A 20 -26.12 -3.39 3.80
N GLY A 21 -27.28 -2.79 4.05
CA GLY A 21 -28.57 -3.33 3.62
C GLY A 21 -28.79 -3.19 2.11
N GLU A 22 -29.83 -3.88 1.61
CA GLU A 22 -30.20 -3.95 0.17
C GLU A 22 -30.29 -2.58 -0.52
N SER A 23 -30.73 -1.54 0.21
CA SER A 23 -30.88 -0.17 -0.31
C SER A 23 -29.54 0.48 -0.70
N LEU A 24 -28.43 0.04 -0.09
CA LEU A 24 -27.08 0.57 -0.30
C LEU A 24 -26.15 -0.43 -0.99
N GLN A 25 -26.62 -1.65 -1.30
CA GLN A 25 -25.82 -2.68 -1.96
C GLN A 25 -25.20 -2.23 -3.29
N ARG A 26 -25.92 -1.41 -4.08
CA ARG A 26 -25.39 -0.83 -5.33
C ARG A 26 -24.20 0.11 -5.11
N ILE A 27 -24.13 0.78 -3.97
CA ILE A 27 -22.97 1.60 -3.58
C ILE A 27 -21.85 0.67 -3.10
N GLY A 28 -22.21 -0.37 -2.34
CA GLY A 28 -21.29 -1.41 -1.90
C GLY A 28 -20.55 -2.12 -3.02
N THR A 29 -21.21 -2.43 -4.15
CA THR A 29 -20.55 -3.02 -5.32
C THR A 29 -19.51 -2.09 -5.93
N LYS A 30 -19.77 -0.78 -5.97
CA LYS A 30 -18.79 0.20 -6.47
C LYS A 30 -17.56 0.32 -5.55
N PHE A 31 -17.75 0.23 -4.24
CA PHE A 31 -16.63 0.15 -3.30
C PHE A 31 -15.79 -1.11 -3.53
N LYS A 32 -16.41 -2.27 -3.77
CA LYS A 32 -15.69 -3.50 -4.12
C LYS A 32 -14.89 -3.35 -5.42
N SER A 33 -15.49 -2.77 -6.46
CA SER A 33 -14.79 -2.49 -7.71
C SER A 33 -13.62 -1.53 -7.52
N SER A 34 -13.77 -0.49 -6.68
CA SER A 34 -12.67 0.42 -6.35
C SER A 34 -11.55 -0.31 -5.62
N LEU A 35 -11.89 -1.20 -4.66
CA LEU A 35 -10.92 -2.03 -3.96
C LEU A 35 -10.15 -2.94 -4.93
N GLU A 36 -10.84 -3.60 -5.86
CA GLU A 36 -10.20 -4.49 -6.85
C GLU A 36 -9.15 -3.74 -7.69
N VAL A 37 -9.47 -2.54 -8.15
CA VAL A 37 -8.51 -1.69 -8.90
C VAL A 37 -7.30 -1.34 -8.03
N MET A 38 -7.52 -0.99 -6.76
CA MET A 38 -6.43 -0.69 -5.82
C MET A 38 -5.55 -1.89 -5.48
N MET A 39 -6.14 -3.08 -5.39
CA MET A 39 -5.40 -4.31 -5.11
C MET A 39 -4.59 -4.78 -6.32
N ALA A 40 -5.03 -4.47 -7.54
CA ALA A 40 -4.27 -4.73 -8.77
C ALA A 40 -3.02 -3.84 -8.88
N CYS A 41 -2.96 -2.73 -8.13
CA CYS A 41 -1.84 -1.79 -8.12
C CYS A 41 -0.75 -2.17 -7.11
N SER A 42 -0.36 -3.45 -7.03
CA SER A 42 0.31 -4.02 -5.86
C SER A 42 1.80 -3.75 -5.70
N GLU A 43 2.49 -3.26 -6.75
CA GLU A 43 3.94 -3.13 -6.72
C GLU A 43 4.36 -1.69 -6.42
N CYS A 44 5.06 -1.53 -5.30
CA CYS A 44 5.73 -0.29 -4.96
C CYS A 44 7.18 -0.37 -5.44
N PRO A 45 7.62 0.46 -6.39
CA PRO A 45 9.02 0.63 -6.70
C PRO A 45 9.91 0.83 -5.49
N THR A 46 11.02 0.09 -5.50
CA THR A 46 12.16 0.34 -4.62
C THR A 46 13.16 1.20 -5.38
N VAL A 47 13.52 2.33 -4.80
CA VAL A 47 14.46 3.29 -5.37
C VAL A 47 15.79 3.17 -4.63
N PHE A 48 16.85 2.92 -5.38
CA PHE A 48 18.23 2.88 -4.90
C PHE A 48 18.96 4.09 -5.48
N VAL A 49 19.55 4.89 -4.60
CA VAL A 49 20.32 6.07 -4.96
C VAL A 49 21.35 6.31 -3.87
N ASP A 50 22.59 6.62 -4.25
CA ASP A 50 23.59 7.04 -3.28
C ASP A 50 23.34 8.49 -2.83
N ALA A 51 23.83 8.84 -1.65
CA ALA A 51 23.56 10.15 -1.04
C ALA A 51 24.15 11.30 -1.87
N GLU A 52 25.26 11.09 -2.57
CA GLU A 52 25.90 12.12 -3.38
C GLU A 52 25.07 12.39 -4.65
N THR A 53 24.60 11.35 -5.32
CA THR A 53 23.68 11.44 -6.48
C THR A 53 22.35 12.09 -6.11
N LEU A 54 21.79 11.74 -4.95
CA LEU A 54 20.55 12.34 -4.44
C LEU A 54 20.67 13.87 -4.32
N MET A 55 21.86 14.36 -3.95
CA MET A 55 22.15 15.79 -3.82
C MET A 55 22.54 16.43 -5.15
N ALA A 56 23.41 15.80 -5.93
CA ALA A 56 23.96 16.32 -7.19
C ALA A 56 22.87 16.51 -8.26
N CYS A 57 21.94 15.56 -8.37
CA CYS A 57 20.81 15.64 -9.31
C CYS A 57 19.67 16.53 -8.81
N GLY A 58 19.82 17.22 -7.67
CA GLY A 58 18.74 18.02 -7.06
C GLY A 58 17.51 17.19 -6.67
N LEU A 59 17.69 15.88 -6.52
CA LEU A 59 16.58 14.96 -6.33
C LEU A 59 15.91 15.13 -4.98
N LEU A 60 16.70 15.37 -3.93
CA LEU A 60 16.16 15.65 -2.61
C LEU A 60 15.17 16.82 -2.65
N GLU A 61 15.53 17.94 -3.30
CA GLU A 61 14.67 19.11 -3.41
C GLU A 61 13.43 18.84 -4.26
N THR A 62 13.55 18.01 -5.30
CA THR A 62 12.45 17.60 -6.15
C THR A 62 11.44 16.72 -5.40
N LEU A 63 11.90 15.75 -4.61
CA LEU A 63 11.05 14.76 -3.94
C LEU A 63 10.53 15.23 -2.59
N LYS A 64 11.25 16.11 -1.88
CA LYS A 64 10.93 16.50 -0.48
C LYS A 64 9.47 16.90 -0.31
N PHE A 65 8.95 17.76 -1.18
CA PHE A 65 7.54 18.17 -1.10
C PHE A 65 6.57 17.04 -1.44
N GLY A 66 6.92 16.17 -2.39
CA GLY A 66 6.12 14.99 -2.73
C GLY A 66 6.06 13.96 -1.60
N VAL A 67 7.18 13.77 -0.87
CA VAL A 67 7.23 12.91 0.32
C VAL A 67 6.38 13.48 1.46
N LEU A 68 6.43 14.80 1.69
CA LEU A 68 5.57 15.46 2.68
C LEU A 68 4.08 15.37 2.29
N GLU A 69 3.74 15.55 1.01
CA GLU A 69 2.38 15.37 0.47
C GLU A 69 1.87 13.94 0.70
N LEU A 70 2.71 12.94 0.43
CA LEU A 70 2.40 11.53 0.70
C LEU A 70 2.17 11.26 2.19
N GLN A 71 3.03 11.81 3.05
CA GLN A 71 2.92 11.65 4.50
C GLN A 71 1.59 12.23 5.01
N GLU A 72 1.25 13.45 4.60
CA GLU A 72 -0.02 14.10 4.97
C GLU A 72 -1.23 13.26 4.51
N HIS A 73 -1.15 12.71 3.29
CA HIS A 73 -2.21 11.83 2.78
C HIS A 73 -2.34 10.54 3.60
N LEU A 74 -1.22 9.95 4.04
CA LEU A 74 -1.17 8.75 4.86
C LEU A 74 -1.71 8.98 6.27
N ASP A 75 -1.38 10.10 6.90
CA ASP A 75 -1.86 10.48 8.22
C ASP A 75 -3.37 10.70 8.21
N THR A 76 -3.86 11.43 7.20
CA THR A 76 -5.30 11.61 6.98
C THR A 76 -6.00 10.30 6.67
N TYR A 77 -5.39 9.40 5.90
CA TYR A 77 -5.92 8.07 5.60
C TYR A 77 -6.09 7.26 6.89
N THR A 78 -5.08 7.25 7.75
CA THR A 78 -5.09 6.53 9.02
C THR A 78 -6.24 7.01 9.91
N THR A 79 -6.38 8.33 10.06
CA THR A 79 -7.47 8.96 10.82
C THR A 79 -8.85 8.56 10.27
N LYS A 80 -9.03 8.59 8.94
CA LYS A 80 -10.30 8.21 8.30
C LYS A 80 -10.59 6.72 8.42
N ARG A 81 -9.58 5.86 8.38
CA ARG A 81 -9.71 4.41 8.54
C ARG A 81 -10.23 4.09 9.93
N GLU A 82 -9.56 4.62 10.97
CA GLU A 82 -9.95 4.43 12.37
C GLU A 82 -11.37 4.93 12.62
N ALA A 83 -11.74 6.09 12.06
CA ALA A 83 -13.10 6.62 12.15
C ALA A 83 -14.15 5.73 11.46
N ALA A 84 -13.80 5.02 10.39
CA ALA A 84 -14.69 4.08 9.71
C ALA A 84 -14.80 2.75 10.48
N GLU A 85 -13.68 2.21 10.95
CA GLU A 85 -13.59 1.01 11.80
C GLU A 85 -14.42 1.18 13.08
N GLN A 86 -14.20 2.27 13.81
CA GLN A 86 -14.94 2.57 15.03
C GLN A 86 -16.45 2.68 14.78
N TRP A 87 -16.86 3.28 13.66
CA TRP A 87 -18.28 3.40 13.32
C TRP A 87 -18.89 2.04 12.97
N LEU A 88 -18.18 1.22 12.18
CA LEU A 88 -18.61 -0.13 11.84
C LEU A 88 -18.76 -1.00 13.08
N ASP A 89 -17.80 -0.97 13.99
CA ASP A 89 -17.86 -1.73 15.24
C ASP A 89 -19.03 -1.30 16.12
N ASN A 90 -19.29 0.01 16.20
CA ASN A 90 -20.46 0.53 16.92
C ASN A 90 -21.76 0.03 16.27
N CYS A 91 -21.84 0.00 14.94
CA CYS A 91 -23.00 -0.53 14.23
C CYS A 91 -23.19 -2.03 14.50
N LYS A 92 -22.13 -2.84 14.43
CA LYS A 92 -22.17 -4.28 14.75
C LYS A 92 -22.60 -4.52 16.20
N ARG A 93 -22.09 -3.77 17.16
CA ARG A 93 -22.48 -3.88 18.58
C ARG A 93 -23.94 -3.49 18.82
N THR A 94 -24.46 -2.53 18.08
CA THR A 94 -25.84 -2.01 18.26
C THR A 94 -26.88 -2.87 17.54
N PHE A 95 -26.54 -3.42 16.37
CA PHE A 95 -27.51 -4.05 15.46
C PHE A 95 -27.22 -5.53 15.15
N GLY A 96 -26.04 -6.06 15.50
CA GLY A 96 -25.60 -7.41 15.10
C GLY A 96 -26.26 -8.58 15.84
N ALA A 97 -27.22 -8.33 16.74
CA ALA A 97 -27.84 -9.37 17.57
C ALA A 97 -29.35 -9.58 17.35
N ASN A 98 -30.07 -8.71 16.62
CA ASN A 98 -31.54 -8.80 16.49
C ASN A 98 -32.01 -8.42 15.07
N GLU A 99 -32.40 -9.42 14.27
CA GLU A 99 -32.67 -9.25 12.82
C GLU A 99 -33.97 -8.52 12.46
N ASP A 100 -35.02 -8.52 13.30
CA ASP A 100 -36.37 -8.22 12.77
C ASP A 100 -37.06 -6.92 13.23
N ILE A 101 -36.59 -6.23 14.28
CA ILE A 101 -37.37 -5.10 14.87
C ILE A 101 -36.74 -3.72 14.61
N TYR A 102 -35.45 -3.62 14.26
CA TYR A 102 -34.72 -2.35 14.20
C TYR A 102 -34.32 -1.83 12.81
N ARG A 103 -34.67 -2.55 11.72
CA ARG A 103 -34.20 -2.28 10.34
C ARG A 103 -34.52 -0.86 9.83
N MET A 104 -35.52 -0.17 10.38
CA MET A 104 -35.84 1.23 10.03
C MET A 104 -34.83 2.25 10.58
N ASN A 105 -34.18 1.98 11.72
CA ASN A 105 -33.19 2.89 12.32
C ASN A 105 -31.76 2.63 11.78
N THR A 106 -31.52 1.44 11.20
CA THR A 106 -30.22 1.05 10.62
C THR A 106 -29.86 1.88 9.38
N ASN A 107 -30.83 2.34 8.59
CA ASN A 107 -30.60 3.07 7.34
C ASN A 107 -29.73 4.33 7.50
N ALA A 108 -29.92 5.10 8.58
CA ALA A 108 -29.13 6.30 8.84
C ALA A 108 -27.67 5.95 9.21
N HIS A 109 -27.47 4.87 9.97
CA HIS A 109 -26.16 4.37 10.37
C HIS A 109 -25.39 3.75 9.21
N GLU A 110 -26.07 2.97 8.35
CA GLU A 110 -25.49 2.42 7.12
C GLU A 110 -25.11 3.53 6.13
N LEU A 111 -25.95 4.56 5.99
CA LEU A 111 -25.62 5.70 5.14
C LEU A 111 -24.41 6.48 5.67
N GLU A 112 -24.30 6.65 6.98
CA GLU A 112 -23.13 7.28 7.59
C GLU A 112 -21.86 6.41 7.44
N LEU A 113 -22.00 5.09 7.56
CA LEU A 113 -20.91 4.15 7.26
C LEU A 113 -20.45 4.30 5.80
N CYS A 114 -21.37 4.35 4.85
CA CYS A 114 -21.07 4.60 3.44
C CYS A 114 -20.35 5.94 3.22
N ARG A 115 -20.72 7.01 3.93
CA ARG A 115 -20.03 8.31 3.84
C ARG A 115 -18.61 8.24 4.38
N ARG A 116 -18.39 7.55 5.50
CA ARG A 116 -17.06 7.33 6.07
C ARG A 116 -16.20 6.48 5.14
N LEU A 117 -16.77 5.43 4.58
CA LEU A 117 -16.12 4.56 3.60
C LEU A 117 -15.75 5.33 2.32
N TYR A 118 -16.63 6.22 1.83
CA TYR A 118 -16.34 7.11 0.72
C TYR A 118 -15.17 8.05 1.02
N ARG A 119 -15.15 8.69 2.19
CA ARG A 119 -14.03 9.56 2.60
C ARG A 119 -12.71 8.81 2.66
N LEU A 120 -12.74 7.55 3.12
CA LEU A 120 -11.59 6.66 3.17
C LEU A 120 -11.09 6.31 1.77
N HIS A 121 -11.96 5.85 0.88
CA HIS A 121 -11.64 5.54 -0.52
C HIS A 121 -11.09 6.75 -1.25
N PHE A 122 -11.72 7.92 -1.07
CA PHE A 122 -11.25 9.18 -1.64
C PHE A 122 -9.86 9.54 -1.14
N GLN A 123 -9.59 9.39 0.16
CA GLN A 123 -8.27 9.69 0.70
C GLN A 123 -7.20 8.75 0.15
N LEU A 124 -7.54 7.47 -0.01
CA LEU A 124 -6.62 6.48 -0.53
C LEU A 124 -6.34 6.70 -2.03
N LEU A 125 -7.32 7.21 -2.80
CA LEU A 125 -7.10 7.72 -4.16
C LEU A 125 -6.11 8.88 -4.17
N LEU A 126 -6.24 9.86 -3.27
CA LEU A 126 -5.29 10.98 -3.21
C LEU A 126 -3.88 10.50 -2.85
N LEU A 127 -3.77 9.57 -1.89
CA LEU A 127 -2.48 8.95 -1.54
C LEU A 127 -1.86 8.26 -2.76
N PHE A 128 -2.67 7.52 -3.53
CA PHE A 128 -2.24 6.86 -4.75
C PHE A 128 -1.82 7.85 -5.84
N GLN A 129 -2.50 8.99 -5.98
CA GLN A 129 -2.15 10.04 -6.94
C GLN A 129 -0.83 10.74 -6.58
N ALA A 130 -0.66 11.12 -5.31
CA ALA A 130 0.59 11.68 -4.82
C ALA A 130 1.75 10.70 -5.02
N TYR A 131 1.48 9.41 -4.82
CA TYR A 131 2.45 8.34 -5.08
C TYR A 131 2.84 8.23 -6.56
N CYS A 132 1.86 8.18 -7.46
CA CYS A 132 2.11 8.14 -8.91
C CYS A 132 2.93 9.36 -9.37
N LYS A 133 2.62 10.54 -8.84
CA LYS A 133 3.36 11.77 -9.11
C LYS A 133 4.82 11.66 -8.66
N LEU A 134 5.07 11.15 -7.45
CA LEU A 134 6.43 10.96 -6.93
C LEU A 134 7.22 9.97 -7.80
N ILE A 135 6.63 8.83 -8.15
CA ILE A 135 7.31 7.83 -8.99
C ILE A 135 7.61 8.36 -10.39
N ASN A 136 6.72 9.17 -10.97
CA ASN A 136 7.01 9.81 -12.25
C ASN A 136 8.19 10.78 -12.16
N GLN A 137 8.34 11.53 -11.06
CA GLN A 137 9.51 12.38 -10.80
C GLN A 137 10.79 11.56 -10.61
N VAL A 138 10.70 10.41 -9.96
CA VAL A 138 11.83 9.48 -9.82
C VAL A 138 12.24 8.92 -11.18
N ASN A 139 11.27 8.53 -12.01
CA ASN A 139 11.54 7.94 -13.33
C ASN A 139 12.18 8.93 -14.31
N THR A 140 11.99 10.25 -14.17
CA THR A 140 12.64 11.23 -15.06
C THR A 140 14.16 11.25 -14.92
N ILE A 141 14.67 10.95 -13.73
CA ILE A 141 16.12 11.02 -13.40
C ILE A 141 16.91 9.91 -14.08
N LYS A 142 16.25 8.78 -14.37
CA LYS A 142 16.84 7.64 -15.08
C LYS A 142 17.50 8.06 -16.41
N ASN A 143 17.09 9.19 -16.98
CA ASN A 143 17.56 9.71 -18.26
C ASN A 143 18.54 10.89 -18.13
N GLU A 144 18.92 11.29 -16.91
CA GLU A 144 19.91 12.34 -16.68
C GLU A 144 21.31 11.86 -17.07
N ALA A 145 22.08 12.70 -17.76
CA ALA A 145 23.38 12.30 -18.34
C ALA A 145 24.45 11.95 -17.30
N GLU A 146 24.30 12.47 -16.07
CA GLU A 146 25.21 12.25 -14.94
C GLU A 146 24.88 10.97 -14.15
N VAL A 147 23.83 10.23 -14.56
CA VAL A 147 23.28 9.09 -13.82
C VAL A 147 23.61 7.75 -14.50
N ILE A 148 24.24 6.86 -13.73
CA ILE A 148 24.48 5.46 -14.06
C ILE A 148 23.28 4.64 -13.60
N ASN A 149 22.41 4.31 -14.55
CA ASN A 149 21.18 3.58 -14.30
C ASN A 149 21.43 2.05 -14.24
N MET A 150 21.29 1.47 -13.05
CA MET A 150 21.44 0.03 -12.76
C MET A 150 20.09 -0.70 -12.60
N SER A 151 18.98 -0.08 -12.99
CA SER A 151 17.62 -0.61 -12.77
C SER A 151 17.40 -1.99 -13.38
N GLU A 152 17.92 -2.22 -14.60
CA GLU A 152 17.72 -3.50 -15.30
C GLU A 152 18.51 -4.62 -14.64
N GLU A 153 19.77 -4.36 -14.28
CA GLU A 153 20.65 -5.32 -13.60
C GLU A 153 20.08 -5.73 -12.25
N LEU A 154 19.62 -4.75 -11.45
CA LEU A 154 18.99 -5.04 -10.16
C LEU A 154 17.63 -5.74 -10.29
N ALA A 155 16.83 -5.41 -11.31
CA ALA A 155 15.55 -6.09 -11.54
C ALA A 155 15.75 -7.55 -11.93
N GLN A 156 16.76 -7.85 -12.75
CA GLN A 156 17.13 -9.23 -13.07
C GLN A 156 17.60 -9.97 -11.81
N LEU A 157 18.46 -9.35 -11.01
CA LEU A 157 18.92 -9.93 -9.75
C LEU A 157 17.76 -10.16 -8.77
N GLU A 158 16.83 -9.23 -8.65
CA GLU A 158 15.63 -9.38 -7.81
C GLU A 158 14.81 -10.60 -8.22
N GLY A 159 14.56 -10.79 -9.52
CA GLY A 159 13.82 -11.94 -10.03
C GLY A 159 14.48 -13.26 -9.66
N ILE A 160 15.80 -13.37 -9.86
CA ILE A 160 16.57 -14.56 -9.52
C ILE A 160 16.58 -14.82 -8.01
N LEU A 161 16.71 -13.77 -7.21
CA LEU A 161 16.72 -13.88 -5.75
C LEU A 161 15.36 -14.28 -5.19
N LYS A 162 14.25 -13.80 -5.76
CA LYS A 162 12.89 -14.24 -5.39
C LYS A 162 12.69 -15.73 -5.67
N GLU A 163 13.16 -16.23 -6.80
CA GLU A 163 13.14 -17.67 -7.11
C GLU A 163 14.01 -18.48 -6.13
N ALA A 164 15.21 -17.98 -5.82
CA ALA A 164 16.11 -18.62 -4.87
C ALA A 164 15.56 -18.62 -3.43
N GLU A 165 14.88 -17.56 -3.01
CA GLU A 165 14.23 -17.48 -1.70
C GLU A 165 13.12 -18.53 -1.56
N ALA A 166 12.28 -18.67 -2.59
CA ALA A 166 11.24 -19.70 -2.62
C ALA A 166 11.81 -21.13 -2.58
N ALA A 167 13.02 -21.34 -3.11
CA ALA A 167 13.72 -22.63 -3.05
C ALA A 167 14.46 -22.88 -1.72
N SER A 168 14.77 -21.81 -0.97
CA SER A 168 15.64 -21.82 0.22
C SER A 168 14.95 -22.32 1.50
N GLU A 169 13.65 -22.64 1.49
CA GLU A 169 12.81 -22.83 2.69
C GLU A 169 13.34 -23.82 3.76
N ASN A 170 14.37 -24.65 3.50
CA ASN A 170 14.93 -25.58 4.49
C ASN A 170 16.45 -25.83 4.41
N GLU A 171 17.25 -24.96 3.79
CA GLU A 171 18.71 -25.16 3.74
C GLU A 171 19.41 -24.57 4.97
N GLU A 172 19.83 -25.43 5.90
CA GLU A 172 20.90 -25.09 6.86
C GLU A 172 22.24 -25.12 6.12
N ILE A 173 22.85 -23.94 5.93
CA ILE A 173 24.15 -23.82 5.29
C ILE A 173 25.24 -23.68 6.34
N ASP A 174 26.31 -24.47 6.18
CA ASP A 174 27.54 -24.31 6.96
C ASP A 174 28.30 -23.07 6.47
N ILE A 175 28.04 -21.94 7.12
CA ILE A 175 28.73 -20.68 6.82
C ILE A 175 30.10 -20.72 7.48
N SER A 176 31.15 -20.49 6.68
CA SER A 176 32.53 -20.44 7.17
C SER A 176 32.66 -19.56 8.42
N LYS A 177 33.33 -20.09 9.46
CA LYS A 177 33.62 -19.34 10.69
C LYS A 177 34.35 -18.02 10.44
N ALA A 178 35.12 -17.92 9.35
CA ALA A 178 35.81 -16.69 8.97
C ALA A 178 34.83 -15.57 8.57
N ALA A 179 33.75 -15.91 7.85
CA ALA A 179 32.73 -14.95 7.42
C ALA A 179 31.93 -14.39 8.62
N GLN A 180 31.85 -15.13 9.73
CA GLN A 180 31.11 -14.75 10.93
C GLN A 180 31.92 -13.87 11.90
N THR A 181 33.17 -13.52 11.57
CA THR A 181 34.06 -12.79 12.49
C THR A 181 33.72 -11.30 12.60
N THR A 182 33.42 -10.67 11.47
CA THR A 182 33.07 -9.23 11.39
C THR A 182 31.98 -9.01 10.35
N ILE A 183 31.30 -7.87 10.46
CA ILE A 183 30.28 -7.44 9.48
C ILE A 183 30.93 -7.27 8.09
N GLU A 184 32.12 -6.70 8.00
CA GLU A 184 32.85 -6.50 6.74
C GLU A 184 33.17 -7.84 6.05
N THR A 185 33.66 -8.83 6.80
CA THR A 185 33.93 -10.17 6.25
C THR A 185 32.65 -10.90 5.82
N ALA A 186 31.54 -10.67 6.52
CA ALA A 186 30.23 -11.21 6.15
C ALA A 186 29.71 -10.59 4.85
N ILE A 187 29.81 -9.27 4.70
CA ILE A 187 29.49 -8.58 3.44
C ILE A 187 30.36 -9.14 2.31
N HIS A 188 31.67 -9.26 2.52
CA HIS A 188 32.59 -9.74 1.49
C HIS A 188 32.24 -11.15 1.02
N SER A 189 31.99 -12.06 1.98
CA SER A 189 31.54 -13.43 1.70
C SER A 189 30.24 -13.44 0.91
N LEU A 190 29.28 -12.59 1.29
CA LEU A 190 27.98 -12.52 0.65
C LEU A 190 28.06 -12.03 -0.79
N ILE A 191 28.87 -10.99 -1.02
CA ILE A 191 29.13 -10.45 -2.36
C ILE A 191 29.85 -11.47 -3.23
N GLU A 192 30.78 -12.23 -2.68
CA GLU A 192 31.46 -13.33 -3.40
C GLU A 192 30.47 -14.42 -3.81
N THR A 193 29.61 -14.88 -2.89
CA THR A 193 28.54 -15.84 -3.17
C THR A 193 27.59 -15.35 -4.26
N LEU A 194 27.18 -14.07 -4.22
CA LEU A 194 26.36 -13.46 -5.29
C LEU A 194 27.10 -13.42 -6.64
N LYS A 195 28.40 -13.09 -6.66
CA LYS A 195 29.22 -13.09 -7.88
C LYS A 195 29.38 -14.49 -8.47
N ASN A 196 29.46 -15.51 -7.62
CA ASN A 196 29.53 -16.91 -8.02
C ASN A 196 28.17 -17.49 -8.45
N LYS A 197 27.10 -16.69 -8.42
CA LYS A 197 25.72 -17.09 -8.77
C LYS A 197 25.13 -18.16 -7.85
N GLU A 198 25.63 -18.23 -6.61
CA GLU A 198 25.14 -19.15 -5.58
C GLU A 198 23.97 -18.50 -4.80
N PHE A 199 22.88 -18.20 -5.50
CA PHE A 199 21.81 -17.34 -4.96
C PHE A 199 21.06 -17.93 -3.76
N VAL A 200 20.81 -19.24 -3.76
CA VAL A 200 20.17 -19.92 -2.62
C VAL A 200 21.06 -19.79 -1.38
N SER A 201 22.39 -19.93 -1.57
CA SER A 201 23.36 -19.76 -0.51
C SER A 201 23.45 -18.32 -0.01
N ALA A 202 23.35 -17.33 -0.89
CA ALA A 202 23.30 -15.92 -0.49
C ALA A 202 22.07 -15.59 0.37
N VAL A 203 20.89 -16.13 0.02
CA VAL A 203 19.66 -15.97 0.81
C VAL A 203 19.81 -16.59 2.20
N ALA A 204 20.31 -17.82 2.28
CA ALA A 204 20.55 -18.49 3.55
C ALA A 204 21.62 -17.78 4.41
N GLN A 205 22.69 -17.27 3.78
CA GLN A 205 23.71 -16.47 4.46
C GLN A 205 23.11 -15.22 5.12
N VAL A 206 22.27 -14.46 4.42
CA VAL A 206 21.59 -13.29 5.01
C VAL A 206 20.71 -13.70 6.19
N LYS A 207 19.90 -14.75 6.04
CA LYS A 207 19.05 -15.27 7.13
C LYS A 207 19.88 -15.64 8.36
N ALA A 208 21.04 -16.27 8.17
CA ALA A 208 21.95 -16.60 9.26
C ALA A 208 22.65 -15.36 9.85
N PHE A 209 23.13 -14.42 9.04
CA PHE A 209 23.79 -13.20 9.52
C PHE A 209 22.86 -12.32 10.35
N ARG A 210 21.54 -12.32 10.07
CA ARG A 210 20.53 -11.68 10.93
C ARG A 210 20.49 -12.23 12.35
N THR A 211 20.80 -13.51 12.54
CA THR A 211 20.85 -14.11 13.88
C THR A 211 22.12 -13.72 14.65
N LEU A 212 23.22 -13.48 13.93
CA LEU A 212 24.51 -13.07 14.49
C LEU A 212 24.53 -11.57 14.82
N TRP A 213 23.93 -10.75 13.95
CA TRP A 213 23.86 -9.29 14.07
C TRP A 213 22.40 -8.80 13.88
N PRO A 214 21.55 -8.95 14.91
CA PRO A 214 20.15 -8.59 14.80
C PRO A 214 19.95 -7.08 14.65
N ASN A 215 19.16 -6.66 13.66
CA ASN A 215 18.87 -5.26 13.34
C ASN A 215 20.08 -4.43 12.88
N ASP A 216 21.15 -5.08 12.44
CA ASP A 216 22.27 -4.43 11.74
C ASP A 216 21.97 -4.33 10.23
N ILE A 217 22.98 -4.15 9.38
CA ILE A 217 22.85 -4.02 7.91
C ILE A 217 22.10 -5.19 7.24
N PHE A 218 22.02 -6.35 7.89
CA PHE A 218 21.32 -7.53 7.39
C PHE A 218 19.81 -7.50 7.70
N GLY A 219 19.33 -6.54 8.49
CA GLY A 219 17.94 -6.38 8.88
C GLY A 219 17.51 -7.31 10.03
N SER A 220 16.20 -7.33 10.25
CA SER A 220 15.51 -8.18 11.21
C SER A 220 14.96 -9.45 10.56
N CYS A 221 14.37 -10.35 11.34
CA CYS A 221 13.71 -11.55 10.82
C CYS A 221 12.45 -11.25 10.00
N ASP A 222 11.83 -10.09 10.21
CA ASP A 222 10.58 -9.68 9.54
C ASP A 222 10.85 -8.96 8.21
N ASP A 223 12.12 -8.60 7.95
CA ASP A 223 12.51 -7.90 6.73
C ASP A 223 12.70 -8.87 5.56
N ASP A 224 12.38 -8.41 4.35
CA ASP A 224 12.56 -9.18 3.13
C ASP A 224 14.06 -9.46 2.87
N PRO A 225 14.50 -10.74 2.83
CA PRO A 225 15.90 -11.09 2.57
C PRO A 225 16.36 -10.68 1.17
N VAL A 226 15.46 -10.68 0.17
CA VAL A 226 15.77 -10.25 -1.19
C VAL A 226 16.08 -8.76 -1.22
N GLN A 227 15.26 -7.92 -0.58
CA GLN A 227 15.53 -6.47 -0.53
C GLN A 227 16.83 -6.16 0.21
N THR A 228 17.13 -6.91 1.27
CA THR A 228 18.40 -6.78 2.02
C THR A 228 19.60 -7.09 1.10
N LEU A 229 19.53 -8.20 0.36
CA LEU A 229 20.59 -8.59 -0.59
C LEU A 229 20.80 -7.54 -1.68
N LEU A 230 19.72 -7.02 -2.26
CA LEU A 230 19.78 -5.98 -3.28
C LEU A 230 20.42 -4.71 -2.73
N HIS A 231 20.10 -4.32 -1.49
CA HIS A 231 20.70 -3.16 -0.84
C HIS A 231 22.20 -3.33 -0.63
N ILE A 232 22.64 -4.47 -0.09
CA ILE A 232 24.06 -4.77 0.12
C ILE A 232 24.81 -4.82 -1.21
N TYR A 233 24.22 -5.47 -2.23
CA TYR A 233 24.79 -5.56 -3.57
C TYR A 233 24.94 -4.17 -4.21
N PHE A 234 23.86 -3.37 -4.23
CA PHE A 234 23.89 -2.03 -4.79
C PHE A 234 24.91 -1.15 -4.06
N HIS A 235 24.90 -1.15 -2.73
CA HIS A 235 25.86 -0.39 -1.95
C HIS A 235 27.30 -0.78 -2.29
N HIS A 236 27.61 -2.08 -2.35
CA HIS A 236 28.95 -2.55 -2.70
C HIS A 236 29.37 -2.14 -4.13
N GLN A 237 28.46 -2.22 -5.11
CA GLN A 237 28.81 -1.87 -6.50
C GLN A 237 29.06 -0.37 -6.70
N THR A 238 28.46 0.45 -5.84
CA THR A 238 28.52 1.91 -5.93
C THR A 238 29.62 2.51 -5.04
N LEU A 239 30.39 1.68 -4.32
CA LEU A 239 31.53 2.14 -3.53
C LEU A 239 32.55 2.89 -4.39
N GLY A 240 32.75 4.18 -4.07
CA GLY A 240 33.69 5.04 -4.78
C GLY A 240 33.21 5.52 -6.15
N GLN A 241 31.94 5.29 -6.49
CA GLN A 241 31.30 5.81 -7.70
C GLN A 241 30.19 6.80 -7.30
N THR A 242 30.05 7.86 -8.09
CA THR A 242 28.97 8.84 -7.97
C THR A 242 28.09 8.76 -9.20
N GLY A 243 26.80 9.03 -9.05
CA GLY A 243 25.81 8.99 -10.12
C GLY A 243 24.99 7.71 -10.16
N SER A 244 25.12 6.78 -9.22
CA SER A 244 24.46 5.47 -9.32
C SER A 244 23.01 5.51 -8.87
N PHE A 245 22.14 4.93 -9.70
CA PHE A 245 20.69 4.97 -9.48
C PHE A 245 20.02 3.70 -10.01
N ALA A 246 19.00 3.22 -9.30
CA ALA A 246 18.16 2.15 -9.81
C ALA A 246 16.72 2.26 -9.27
N VAL A 247 15.76 1.87 -10.09
CA VAL A 247 14.36 1.70 -9.71
C VAL A 247 13.91 0.31 -10.11
N ILE A 248 13.56 -0.49 -9.12
CA ILE A 248 13.02 -1.84 -9.32
C ILE A 248 11.49 -1.77 -9.21
N SER A 249 10.76 -2.58 -9.98
CA SER A 249 9.28 -2.69 -9.97
C SER A 249 8.48 -1.48 -10.51
N SER A 250 9.07 -0.61 -11.34
CA SER A 250 8.38 0.59 -11.87
C SER A 250 7.61 0.44 -13.18
N ASN A 251 7.40 -0.78 -13.69
CA ASN A 251 6.98 -0.97 -15.08
C ASN A 251 5.45 -0.97 -15.31
N LEU A 252 4.66 -0.43 -14.37
CA LEU A 252 3.21 -0.32 -14.52
C LEU A 252 2.86 1.15 -14.75
N ASP A 253 2.37 1.46 -15.96
CA ASP A 253 1.66 2.70 -16.20
C ASP A 253 0.38 2.71 -15.34
N MET A 254 0.44 3.44 -14.22
CA MET A 254 -0.65 3.52 -13.25
C MET A 254 -1.77 4.48 -13.68
N SER A 255 -1.68 5.07 -14.88
CA SER A 255 -2.63 6.06 -15.38
C SER A 255 -4.03 5.48 -15.56
N GLU A 256 -4.15 4.27 -16.10
CA GLU A 256 -5.44 3.60 -16.29
C GLU A 256 -6.12 3.33 -14.94
N ALA A 257 -5.37 2.78 -13.98
CA ALA A 257 -5.87 2.55 -12.64
C ALA A 257 -6.31 3.85 -11.95
N ASN A 258 -5.52 4.92 -12.08
CA ASN A 258 -5.88 6.24 -11.54
C ASN A 258 -7.18 6.78 -12.15
N CYS A 259 -7.32 6.73 -13.47
CA CYS A 259 -8.54 7.14 -14.17
C CYS A 259 -9.77 6.36 -13.67
N LYS A 260 -9.65 5.04 -13.58
CA LYS A 260 -10.74 4.17 -13.14
C LYS A 260 -11.12 4.39 -11.66
N LEU A 261 -10.14 4.60 -10.78
CA LEU A 261 -10.41 4.94 -9.39
C LEU A 261 -11.12 6.30 -9.25
N MET A 262 -10.73 7.28 -10.07
CA MET A 262 -11.38 8.59 -10.10
C MET A 262 -12.83 8.50 -10.59
N GLU A 263 -13.09 7.75 -11.65
CA GLU A 263 -14.44 7.48 -12.15
C GLU A 263 -15.32 6.83 -11.07
N LEU A 264 -14.85 5.72 -10.48
CA LEU A 264 -15.57 5.03 -9.40
C LEU A 264 -15.81 5.94 -8.21
N ASN A 265 -14.85 6.79 -7.85
CA ASN A 265 -15.03 7.77 -6.77
C ASN A 265 -16.17 8.76 -7.07
N LEU A 266 -16.22 9.30 -8.30
CA LEU A 266 -17.27 10.21 -8.73
C LEU A 266 -18.64 9.53 -8.74
N GLU A 267 -18.72 8.30 -9.24
CA GLU A 267 -19.94 7.51 -9.24
C GLU A 267 -20.47 7.19 -7.84
N ILE A 268 -19.58 6.83 -6.90
CA ILE A 268 -19.95 6.59 -5.50
C ILE A 268 -20.49 7.89 -4.89
N ARG A 269 -19.82 9.02 -5.13
CA ARG A 269 -20.25 10.33 -4.64
C ARG A 269 -21.64 10.71 -5.18
N GLU A 270 -21.90 10.45 -6.45
CA GLU A 270 -23.22 10.68 -7.05
C GLU A 270 -24.28 9.77 -6.45
N SER A 271 -23.99 8.47 -6.32
CA SER A 271 -24.90 7.49 -5.71
C SER A 271 -25.23 7.84 -4.25
N LEU A 272 -24.28 8.40 -3.50
CA LEU A 272 -24.53 8.89 -2.15
C LEU A 272 -25.43 10.13 -2.12
N ARG A 273 -25.31 11.02 -3.10
CA ARG A 273 -26.18 12.21 -3.21
C ARG A 273 -27.62 11.81 -3.56
N THR A 274 -27.82 10.85 -4.46
CA THR A 274 -29.17 10.39 -4.82
C THR A 274 -29.85 9.73 -3.63
N VAL A 275 -29.17 8.83 -2.90
CA VAL A 275 -29.74 8.19 -1.71
C VAL A 275 -30.06 9.20 -0.60
N GLN A 276 -29.31 10.29 -0.47
CA GLN A 276 -29.61 11.36 0.49
C GLN A 276 -30.89 12.16 0.16
N SER A 277 -31.31 12.18 -1.11
CA SER A 277 -32.51 12.90 -1.53
C SER A 277 -33.81 12.12 -1.28
N TYR A 278 -33.75 10.79 -1.11
CA TYR A 278 -34.92 9.93 -0.90
C TYR A 278 -35.59 10.05 0.49
N PRO A 279 -34.87 10.20 1.62
CA PRO A 279 -35.48 10.35 2.94
C PRO A 279 -36.34 11.61 3.10
N LEU A 280 -36.03 12.69 2.38
CA LEU A 280 -36.76 13.96 2.45
C LEU A 280 -38.14 13.90 1.79
N LEU A 281 -38.35 12.99 0.82
CA LEU A 281 -39.64 12.81 0.13
C LEU A 281 -40.58 11.82 0.84
N ALA A 282 -40.05 10.94 1.69
CA ALA A 282 -40.86 9.99 2.46
C ALA A 282 -41.48 10.61 3.74
N GLN A 283 -40.96 11.75 4.22
CA GLN A 283 -41.51 12.46 5.38
C GLN A 283 -42.64 13.43 5.03
N THR A 284 -42.88 13.72 3.75
CA THR A 284 -44.01 14.55 3.30
C THR A 284 -45.20 13.68 2.89
N LYS A 285 -45.77 12.93 3.84
CA LYS A 285 -47.21 12.64 3.79
C LYS A 285 -47.89 13.56 4.80
N PRO A 286 -48.77 14.48 4.38
CA PRO A 286 -49.51 15.29 5.34
C PRO A 286 -50.45 14.35 6.10
N VAL A 287 -50.29 14.31 7.42
CA VAL A 287 -51.34 13.84 8.33
C VAL A 287 -52.49 14.84 8.21
N GLY A 288 -53.42 14.55 7.32
CA GLY A 288 -54.71 15.23 7.25
C GLY A 288 -55.60 14.76 8.40
N ASN A 289 -55.66 15.60 9.43
CA ASN A 289 -56.72 15.82 10.44
C ASN A 289 -57.96 14.91 10.36
N MET A 290 -58.20 14.12 11.41
CA MET A 290 -59.11 14.41 12.54
C MET A 290 -60.62 14.41 12.21
N THR A 291 -61.29 13.44 12.85
CA THR A 291 -62.62 13.50 13.48
C THR A 291 -63.84 13.92 12.65
N SER A 292 -64.72 12.97 12.39
CA SER A 292 -66.17 13.20 12.32
C SER A 292 -66.86 12.33 13.37
N THR A 293 -67.23 12.96 14.49
CA THR A 293 -68.23 12.47 15.44
C THR A 293 -69.60 12.41 14.76
N GLY A 294 -70.45 11.45 15.17
CA GLY A 294 -71.71 11.10 14.53
C GLY A 294 -72.86 12.11 14.66
N PHE A 295 -73.91 11.84 13.86
CA PHE A 295 -75.29 11.56 14.28
C PHE A 295 -75.91 10.62 13.23
#